data_AF-A0A5J4RDW0-F1
#
_entry.id   AF-A0A5J4RDW0-F1
#
_cell.length_a   1.000
_cell.length_b   1.000
_cell.length_c   1.000
_cell.angle_alpha   90.00
_cell.angle_beta   90.00
_cell.angle_gamma   90.00
#
_symmetry.space_group_name_H-M   'P 1'
#
loop_
_entity.id
_entity.type
_entity.pdbx_description
1 polymer ?
#
loop_
_entity_poly.entity_id
_entity_poly.type
_entity_poly.pdbx_seq_one_letter_code
_entity_poly.pdbx_strand_id
1 'polypeptide(L)'
;MKKFSIHAITRQGNESPQDYESVFLQKNEVKNRQGINVSGEVYAAISEIARTLTGKDVSVSGYIDNVLRLHLEAYRDEINKLYKRSRKDLI
;
A
#
# COMPACT_ATOMS: atom_id res chain seq x y z
N MET A 1 -0.90 9.30 15.21
CA MET A 1 -0.95 8.83 13.82
C MET A 1 -2.34 9.09 13.28
N LYS A 2 -2.49 9.65 12.08
CA LYS A 2 -3.79 9.74 11.41
C LYS A 2 -4.27 8.31 11.17
N LYS A 3 -5.44 7.94 11.70
CA LYS A 3 -6.13 6.69 11.34
C LYS A 3 -6.67 6.88 9.93
N PHE A 4 -6.24 6.07 8.98
CA PHE A 4 -6.90 6.05 7.68
C PHE A 4 -8.10 5.10 7.81
N SER A 5 -9.32 5.61 7.67
CA SER A 5 -10.50 4.74 7.62
C SER A 5 -10.55 4.08 6.25
N ILE A 6 -9.97 2.89 6.16
CA ILE A 6 -9.98 2.06 4.95
C ILE A 6 -11.35 1.38 4.89
N HIS A 7 -12.30 2.02 4.21
CA HIS A 7 -13.41 1.26 3.64
C HIS A 7 -12.78 0.48 2.50
N ALA A 8 -12.96 -0.84 2.52
CA ALA A 8 -12.40 -1.74 1.53
C ALA A 8 -12.57 -1.15 0.13
N ILE A 9 -11.56 -1.33 -0.73
CA ILE A 9 -11.62 -1.00 -2.15
C ILE A 9 -12.61 -1.99 -2.78
N THR A 10 -13.89 -1.81 -2.47
CA THR A 10 -14.96 -2.66 -2.91
C THR A 10 -15.35 -2.16 -4.28
N ARG A 11 -15.03 -2.93 -5.32
CA ARG A 11 -15.83 -2.87 -6.53
C ARG A 11 -17.24 -3.32 -6.12
N GLN A 12 -18.17 -2.36 -6.10
CA GLN A 12 -19.61 -2.46 -5.79
C GLN A 12 -20.00 -2.09 -4.34
N GLY A 13 -20.65 -0.92 -4.21
CA GLY A 13 -21.44 -0.55 -3.04
C GLY A 13 -21.28 0.90 -2.62
N ASN A 14 -22.05 1.79 -3.25
CA ASN A 14 -22.62 3.08 -2.81
C ASN A 14 -21.94 4.00 -1.75
N GLU A 15 -20.67 3.82 -1.41
CA GLU A 15 -19.87 4.79 -0.68
C GLU A 15 -18.89 5.45 -1.67
N SER A 16 -18.70 6.77 -1.55
CA SER A 16 -17.81 7.53 -2.41
C SER A 16 -16.46 6.81 -2.48
N PRO A 17 -16.04 6.30 -3.66
CA PRO A 17 -14.76 5.60 -3.78
C PRO A 17 -13.69 6.56 -3.26
N GLN A 18 -12.94 6.18 -2.24
CA GLN A 18 -11.70 6.89 -1.96
C GLN A 18 -10.89 6.83 -3.24
N ASP A 19 -10.62 8.00 -3.81
CA ASP A 19 -10.02 8.10 -5.12
C ASP A 19 -8.69 7.37 -5.11
N TYR A 20 -8.49 6.46 -6.06
CA TYR A 20 -7.30 5.63 -6.16
C TYR A 20 -6.03 6.49 -6.12
N GLU A 21 -6.07 7.65 -6.76
CA GLU A 21 -4.95 8.60 -6.78
C GLU A 21 -4.66 9.16 -5.37
N SER A 22 -5.72 9.52 -4.64
CA SER A 22 -5.62 10.04 -3.27
C SER A 22 -5.05 9.03 -2.26
N VAL A 23 -5.16 7.73 -2.56
CA VAL A 23 -4.70 6.66 -1.67
C VAL A 23 -3.32 6.15 -2.06
N PHE A 24 -3.10 5.84 -3.34
CA PHE A 24 -1.90 5.11 -3.79
C PHE A 24 -0.88 5.98 -4.49
N LEU A 25 -1.30 7.11 -5.08
CA LEU A 25 -0.45 7.97 -5.89
C LEU A 25 0.00 9.23 -5.13
N GLN A 26 0.03 9.16 -3.80
CA GLN A 26 0.54 10.23 -2.96
C GLN A 26 2.06 10.21 -2.90
N LYS A 27 2.68 11.40 -2.97
CA LYS A 27 4.14 11.56 -2.80
C LYS A 27 4.58 10.94 -1.48
N ASN A 28 5.47 9.96 -1.58
CA ASN A 28 5.99 9.24 -0.42
C ASN A 28 7.51 9.08 -0.54
N GLU A 29 8.23 9.76 0.34
CA GLU A 29 9.69 9.65 0.44
C GLU A 29 10.04 8.51 1.40
N VAL A 30 10.27 7.33 0.82
CA VAL A 30 10.75 6.16 1.58
C VAL A 30 12.16 6.44 2.08
N LYS A 31 12.28 6.65 3.39
CA LYS A 31 13.54 6.74 4.15
C LYS A 31 13.92 5.36 4.67
N ASN A 32 15.21 5.09 4.89
CA ASN A 32 15.72 3.80 5.38
C ASN A 32 15.28 2.59 4.53
N ARG A 33 15.40 2.74 3.20
CA ARG A 33 14.94 1.77 2.21
C ARG A 33 15.51 0.38 2.48
N GLN A 34 14.62 -0.60 2.51
CA GLN A 34 14.97 -2.02 2.47
C GLN A 34 14.81 -2.52 1.04
N GLY A 35 15.78 -3.29 0.55
CA GLY A 35 15.67 -3.94 -0.75
C GLY A 35 14.71 -5.12 -0.66
N ILE A 36 13.55 -5.02 -1.31
CA ILE A 36 12.62 -6.15 -1.44
C ILE A 36 12.62 -6.67 -2.87
N ASN A 37 12.50 -7.99 -3.02
CA ASN A 37 12.37 -8.63 -4.32
C ASN A 37 10.89 -8.78 -4.69
N VAL A 38 10.57 -8.48 -5.94
CA VAL A 38 9.27 -8.74 -6.57
C VAL A 38 9.52 -9.46 -7.90
N SER A 39 8.49 -10.13 -8.43
CA SER A 39 8.62 -10.74 -9.76
C SER A 39 8.82 -9.65 -10.83
N GLY A 40 9.45 -10.02 -11.96
CA GLY A 40 9.66 -9.10 -13.08
C GLY A 40 8.36 -8.54 -13.64
N GLU A 41 7.30 -9.37 -13.72
CA GLU A 41 5.97 -8.95 -14.16
C GLU A 41 5.35 -7.90 -13.23
N VAL A 42 5.43 -8.12 -11.92
CA VAL A 42 4.95 -7.16 -10.92
C VAL A 42 5.74 -5.86 -11.00
N TYR A 43 7.06 -5.94 -11.13
CA TYR A 43 7.90 -4.75 -11.30
C TYR A 43 7.53 -3.95 -12.54
N ALA A 44 7.29 -4.62 -13.67
CA ALA A 44 6.92 -3.97 -14.93
C ALA A 44 5.57 -3.22 -14.80
N ALA A 45 4.57 -3.86 -14.21
CA ALA A 45 3.26 -3.23 -13.98
C ALA A 45 3.35 -2.01 -13.05
N ILE A 46 4.07 -2.15 -11.93
CA ILE A 46 4.26 -1.05 -10.97
C ILE A 46 5.03 0.11 -11.59
N SER A 47 6.05 -0.19 -12.39
CA SER A 47 6.82 0.83 -13.10
C SER A 47 5.95 1.62 -14.06
N GLU A 48 5.02 0.96 -14.76
CA GLU A 48 4.07 1.64 -15.64
C GLU A 48 3.12 2.54 -14.87
N ILE A 49 2.56 2.05 -13.75
CA ILE A 49 1.68 2.85 -12.89
C ILE A 49 2.39 4.11 -12.38
N ALA A 50 3.59 3.96 -11.82
CA ALA A 50 4.35 5.07 -11.26
C ALA A 50 4.81 6.09 -12.33
N ARG A 51 5.11 5.63 -13.56
CA ARG A 51 5.51 6.54 -14.65
C ARG A 51 4.33 7.28 -15.26
N THR A 52 3.23 6.58 -15.49
CA THR A 52 2.14 7.04 -16.36
C THR A 52 1.07 7.78 -15.57
N LEU A 53 0.75 7.33 -14.36
CA LEU A 53 -0.36 7.90 -13.59
C LEU A 53 0.06 9.05 -12.66
N THR A 54 1.34 9.16 -12.28
CA THR A 54 1.77 10.15 -11.27
C THR A 54 2.58 11.30 -11.84
N GLY A 55 2.73 11.40 -13.16
CA GLY A 55 3.46 12.50 -13.79
C GLY A 55 4.89 12.75 -13.26
N LYS A 56 5.53 11.71 -12.68
CA LYS A 56 6.85 11.71 -11.97
C LYS A 56 6.87 12.08 -10.48
N ASP A 57 5.74 12.41 -9.85
CA ASP A 57 5.73 12.80 -8.42
C ASP A 57 5.86 11.62 -7.45
N VAL A 58 5.57 10.40 -7.89
CA VAL A 58 5.69 9.19 -7.08
C VAL A 58 6.73 8.26 -7.69
N SER A 59 7.73 7.89 -6.88
CA SER A 59 8.69 6.87 -7.26
C SER A 59 8.06 5.47 -7.21
N VAL A 60 8.59 4.53 -7.99
CA VAL A 60 8.23 3.09 -7.90
C VAL A 60 8.24 2.59 -6.46
N SER A 61 9.28 2.91 -5.69
CA SER A 61 9.37 2.52 -4.28
C SER A 61 8.32 3.22 -3.40
N GLY A 62 8.01 4.49 -3.68
CA GLY A 62 6.98 5.24 -2.96
C GLY A 62 5.59 4.66 -3.18
N TYR A 63 5.28 4.27 -4.41
CA TYR A 63 4.04 3.58 -4.75
C TYR A 63 3.94 2.22 -4.04
N ILE A 64 5.01 1.41 -4.09
CA ILE A 64 5.07 0.11 -3.40
C ILE A 64 4.83 0.29 -1.90
N ASP A 65 5.48 1.28 -1.28
CA ASP A 65 5.32 1.54 0.15
C ASP A 65 3.89 1.99 0.50
N ASN A 66 3.24 2.82 -0.33
CA ASN A 66 1.83 3.19 -0.16
C ASN A 66 0.92 1.96 -0.16
N VAL A 67 1.10 1.06 -1.14
CA VAL A 67 0.31 -0.18 -1.26
C VAL A 67 0.52 -1.08 -0.05
N LEU A 68 1.78 -1.34 0.33
CA LEU A 68 2.11 -2.25 1.43
C LEU A 68 1.63 -1.71 2.77
N ARG A 69 1.78 -0.40 3.03
CA ARG A 69 1.28 0.21 4.26
C ARG A 69 -0.24 0.08 4.39
N LEU A 70 -0.97 0.32 3.29
CA LEU A 70 -2.42 0.16 3.29
C LEU A 70 -2.84 -1.30 3.49
N HIS A 71 -2.12 -2.24 2.88
CA HIS A 71 -2.33 -3.67 3.09
C HIS A 71 -2.12 -4.05 4.57
N LEU A 72 -1.01 -3.63 5.17
CA LEU A 72 -0.73 -3.92 6.58
C LEU A 72 -1.79 -3.33 7.52
N GLU A 73 -2.29 -2.12 7.23
CA GLU A 73 -3.37 -1.50 8.01
C GLU A 73 -4.71 -2.24 7.83
N ALA A 74 -5.10 -2.56 6.59
CA ALA A 74 -6.37 -3.23 6.28
C ALA A 74 -6.44 -4.66 6.86
N TYR A 75 -5.31 -5.37 6.91
CA TYR A 75 -5.24 -6.76 7.37
C TYR A 75 -4.56 -6.91 8.73
N ARG A 76 -4.39 -5.81 9.49
CA ARG A 76 -3.68 -5.77 10.77
C ARG A 76 -4.11 -6.87 11.74
N ASP A 77 -5.41 -7.01 11.95
CA ASP A 77 -5.97 -7.95 12.93
C ASP A 77 -5.76 -9.41 12.51
N GLU A 78 -5.91 -9.69 11.21
CA GLU A 78 -5.67 -11.03 10.65
C GLU A 78 -4.18 -11.40 10.73
N ILE A 79 -3.31 -10.48 10.32
CA ILE A 79 -1.85 -10.64 10.42
C ILE A 79 -1.44 -10.91 11.87
N ASN A 80 -1.95 -10.12 12.84
CA ASN A 80 -1.64 -10.32 14.25
C ASN A 80 -2.20 -11.63 14.80
N LYS A 81 -3.42 -12.02 14.39
CA LYS A 81 -4.01 -13.30 14.77
C LYS A 81 -3.13 -14.47 14.32
N LEU A 82 -2.60 -14.42 13.09
CA LEU A 82 -1.70 -15.45 12.56
C LEU A 82 -0.31 -15.40 13.23
N TYR A 83 0.18 -14.20 13.55
CA TYR A 83 1.49 -13.99 14.16
C TYR A 83 1.58 -14.47 15.62
N LYS A 84 0.45 -14.54 16.35
CA LYS A 84 0.35 -14.87 17.80
C LYS A 84 0.92 -16.21 18.28
N ARG A 85 1.66 -16.96 17.45
CA ARG A 85 2.56 -18.04 17.89
C ARG A 85 3.67 -17.56 18.86
N SER A 86 3.91 -16.24 19.00
CA SER A 86 5.00 -15.64 19.81
C SER A 86 4.57 -14.76 21.01
N ARG A 87 3.27 -14.76 21.40
CA ARG A 87 2.70 -14.00 22.54
C ARG A 87 2.67 -12.46 22.42
N LYS A 88 2.96 -11.87 21.25
CA LYS A 88 2.82 -10.43 20.97
C LYS A 88 2.23 -10.16 19.59
N ASP A 89 1.69 -8.96 19.39
CA ASP A 89 1.27 -8.46 18.07
C ASP A 89 2.49 -7.95 17.28
N LEU A 90 2.47 -8.11 15.96
CA LEU A 90 3.55 -7.67 15.06
C LEU A 90 3.39 -6.20 14.65
N ILE A 91 2.15 -5.81 14.31
CA ILE A 91 1.80 -4.49 13.75
C ILE A 91 0.58 -3.91 14.42
#